data_AF-A0A970GMN8-F1
#
_entry.id   AF-A0A970GMN8-F1
#
_cell.length_a   1.000
_cell.length_b   1.000
_cell.length_c   1.000
_cell.angle_alpha   90.00
_cell.angle_beta   90.00
_cell.angle_gamma   90.00
#
_symmetry.space_group_name_H-M   'P 1'
#
loop_
_entity.id
_entity.type
_entity.pdbx_description
1 polymer ?
#
loop_
_entity_poly.entity_id
_entity_poly.type
_entity_poly.pdbx_seq_one_letter_code
_entity_poly.pdbx_strand_id
1 'polypeptide(L)'
;MLSESFKRWLLAGVGLAVLTKEKMEEAVQELIKQGEVSKEEGKELLDNLMEKAEAQRAELSNRVNAEVQKVLKNVGLVRIEELERLKEKIQELEERLRRLEGDN
;
A
#
# COMPACT_ATOMS: atom_id res chain seq x y z
N MET A 1 19.81 12.98 18.16
CA MET A 1 19.76 11.51 18.38
C MET A 1 18.65 11.09 19.36
N LEU A 2 18.25 11.92 20.34
CA LEU A 2 17.17 11.59 21.30
C LEU A 2 15.76 11.56 20.67
N SER A 3 15.48 12.40 19.66
CA SER A 3 14.16 12.49 19.01
C SER A 3 13.74 11.19 18.30
N GLU A 4 14.64 10.57 17.54
CA GLU A 4 14.32 9.39 16.73
C GLU A 4 14.05 8.15 17.60
N SER A 5 14.82 8.00 18.69
CA SER A 5 14.66 6.90 19.65
C SER A 5 13.38 7.05 20.47
N PHE A 6 13.04 8.27 20.87
CA PHE A 6 11.81 8.56 21.59
C PHE A 6 10.55 8.35 20.73
N LYS A 7 10.58 8.81 19.48
CA LYS A 7 9.54 8.52 18.46
C LYS A 7 9.31 7.02 18.32
N ARG A 8 10.38 6.24 18.22
CA ARG A 8 10.30 4.77 18.15
C ARG A 8 9.74 4.15 19.43
N TRP A 9 10.04 4.71 20.59
CA TRP A 9 9.54 4.23 21.88
C TRP A 9 8.04 4.50 22.07
N LEU A 10 7.56 5.69 21.70
CA LEU A 10 6.13 6.02 21.63
C LEU A 10 5.37 5.10 20.68
N LEU A 11 5.89 4.89 19.47
CA LEU A 11 5.32 3.98 18.48
C LEU A 11 5.27 2.53 19.00
N ALA A 12 6.24 2.13 19.80
CA ALA A 12 6.25 0.82 20.45
C ALA A 12 5.23 0.74 21.61
N GLY A 13 5.00 1.83 22.35
CA GLY A 13 4.02 1.90 23.45
C GLY A 13 2.56 1.87 22.98
N VAL A 14 2.27 2.42 21.79
CA VAL A 14 0.93 2.35 21.17
C VAL A 14 0.72 1.01 20.45
N GLY A 15 1.80 0.32 20.06
CA GLY A 15 1.76 -0.92 19.31
C GLY A 15 1.40 -0.68 17.83
N LEU A 16 2.14 -1.34 16.91
CA LEU A 16 1.97 -1.16 15.46
C LEU A 16 0.57 -1.55 14.95
N ALA A 17 -0.14 -2.44 15.65
CA ALA A 17 -1.48 -2.90 15.27
C ALA A 17 -2.60 -1.90 15.65
N VAL A 18 -2.34 -0.97 16.58
CA VAL A 18 -3.32 -0.01 17.12
C VAL A 18 -2.95 1.43 16.72
N LEU A 19 -2.04 1.59 15.76
CA LEU A 19 -1.60 2.89 15.28
C LEU A 19 -2.71 3.57 14.45
N THR A 20 -3.61 4.29 15.12
CA THR A 20 -4.64 5.14 14.51
C THR A 20 -4.27 6.61 14.63
N LYS A 21 -4.89 7.46 13.80
CA LYS A 21 -4.72 8.91 13.88
C LYS A 21 -5.05 9.42 15.28
N GLU A 22 -6.14 8.96 15.86
CA GLU A 22 -6.59 9.30 17.22
C GLU A 22 -5.55 8.92 18.28
N LYS A 23 -4.91 7.75 18.15
CA LYS A 23 -3.87 7.32 19.09
C LYS A 23 -2.57 8.07 18.93
N MET A 24 -2.21 8.48 17.72
CA MET A 24 -1.05 9.35 17.49
C MET A 24 -1.30 10.76 18.05
N GLU A 25 -2.52 11.29 17.88
CA GLU A 25 -2.93 12.57 18.48
C GLU A 25 -2.89 12.51 20.01
N GLU A 26 -3.48 11.48 20.62
CA GLU A 26 -3.48 11.27 22.08
C GLU A 26 -2.05 11.19 22.63
N ALA A 27 -1.18 10.42 21.98
CA ALA A 27 0.20 10.27 22.37
C ALA A 27 0.98 11.59 22.29
N VAL A 28 0.82 12.36 21.21
CA VAL A 28 1.45 13.69 21.06
C VAL A 28 0.93 14.67 22.12
N GLN A 29 -0.37 14.66 22.40
CA GLN A 29 -0.96 15.52 23.43
C GLN A 29 -0.42 15.21 24.83
N GLU A 30 -0.18 13.94 25.14
CA GLU A 30 0.43 13.51 26.41
C GLU A 30 1.82 14.15 26.59
N LEU A 31 2.64 14.16 25.53
CA LEU A 31 3.99 14.74 25.55
C LEU A 31 3.97 16.26 25.73
N ILE A 32 3.02 16.94 25.11
CA ILE A 32 2.82 18.38 25.31
C ILE A 32 2.43 18.66 26.76
N LYS A 33 1.52 17.86 27.32
CA LYS A 33 1.08 18.00 28.73
C LYS A 33 2.22 17.76 29.72
N GLN A 34 3.07 16.79 29.44
CA GLN A 34 4.25 16.46 30.25
C GLN A 34 5.38 17.51 30.09
N GLY A 35 5.25 18.43 29.13
CA GLY A 35 6.25 19.45 28.84
C GLY A 35 7.49 18.92 28.13
N GLU A 36 7.43 17.69 27.59
CA GLU A 36 8.54 17.07 26.86
C GLU A 36 8.71 17.66 25.45
N VAL A 37 7.63 18.19 24.87
CA VAL A 37 7.63 18.89 23.58
C VAL A 37 6.76 20.14 23.65
N SER A 38 7.13 21.16 22.90
CA SER A 38 6.27 22.33 22.70
C SER A 38 5.05 22.00 21.82
N LYS A 39 4.06 22.90 21.78
CA LYS A 39 2.88 22.73 20.91
C LYS A 39 3.26 22.69 19.43
N GLU A 40 4.16 23.57 18.99
CA GLU A 40 4.69 23.56 17.62
C GLU A 40 5.40 22.24 17.30
N GLU A 41 6.31 21.77 18.16
CA GLU A 41 7.04 20.51 17.95
C GLU A 41 6.10 19.29 17.96
N GLY A 42 5.08 19.30 18.82
CA GLY A 42 4.06 18.26 18.84
C GLY A 42 3.26 18.20 17.54
N LYS A 43 2.88 19.36 16.97
CA LYS A 43 2.19 19.40 15.68
C LYS A 43 3.06 18.85 14.55
N GLU A 44 4.32 19.28 14.48
CA GLU A 44 5.28 18.76 13.49
C GLU A 44 5.52 17.25 13.66
N LEU A 45 5.56 16.78 14.91
CA LEU A 45 5.68 15.36 15.22
C LEU A 45 4.49 14.56 14.68
N LEU A 46 3.26 15.03 14.92
CA LEU A 46 2.04 14.39 14.44
C LEU A 46 2.02 14.31 12.91
N ASP A 47 2.33 15.41 12.23
CA ASP A 47 2.33 15.48 10.77
C ASP A 47 3.34 14.47 10.17
N ASN A 48 4.56 14.43 10.72
CA ASN A 48 5.59 13.48 10.31
C ASN A 48 5.19 12.01 10.55
N LEU A 49 4.49 11.73 11.65
CA LEU A 49 4.03 10.38 11.96
C LEU A 49 2.92 9.95 11.00
N MET A 50 2.01 10.85 10.66
CA MET A 50 0.95 10.62 9.67
C MET A 50 1.53 10.33 8.29
N GLU A 51 2.47 11.16 7.82
CA GLU A 51 3.13 10.96 6.52
C GLU A 51 3.87 9.62 6.45
N LYS A 52 4.64 9.28 7.50
CA LYS A 52 5.31 7.97 7.59
C LYS A 52 4.32 6.81 7.59
N ALA A 53 3.20 6.94 8.30
CA ALA A 53 2.18 5.89 8.34
C ALA A 53 1.52 5.68 6.97
N GLU A 54 1.22 6.76 6.23
CA GLU A 54 0.67 6.68 4.88
C GLU A 54 1.65 6.03 3.90
N ALA A 55 2.93 6.45 3.93
CA ALA A 55 3.98 5.87 3.11
C ALA A 55 4.16 4.36 3.38
N GLN A 56 4.19 3.96 4.66
CA GLN A 56 4.30 2.55 5.03
C GLN A 56 3.08 1.72 4.61
N ARG A 57 1.87 2.28 4.70
CA ARG A 57 0.64 1.62 4.22
C ARG A 57 0.69 1.39 2.71
N ALA A 58 1.12 2.38 1.94
CA ALA A 58 1.27 2.27 0.49
C ALA A 58 2.32 1.22 0.11
N GLU A 59 3.48 1.22 0.77
CA GLU A 59 4.53 0.23 0.54
C GLU A 59 4.05 -1.20 0.88
N LEU A 60 3.36 -1.36 2.01
CA LEU A 60 2.78 -2.65 2.41
C LEU A 60 1.74 -3.15 1.39
N SER A 61 0.83 -2.28 0.94
CA SER A 61 -0.16 -2.61 -0.08
C SER A 61 0.51 -3.09 -1.38
N ASN A 62 1.56 -2.37 -1.83
CA ASN A 62 2.32 -2.76 -3.01
C ASN A 62 3.01 -4.11 -2.85
N ARG A 63 3.61 -4.37 -1.69
CA ARG A 63 4.25 -5.68 -1.40
C ARG A 63 3.22 -6.81 -1.39
N VAL A 64 2.07 -6.61 -0.73
CA VAL A 64 0.99 -7.59 -0.69
C VAL A 64 0.48 -7.87 -2.10
N ASN A 65 0.20 -6.83 -2.89
CA ASN A 65 -0.23 -6.99 -4.27
C ASN A 65 0.81 -7.74 -5.11
N ALA A 66 2.09 -7.42 -4.97
CA ALA A 66 3.15 -8.11 -5.69
C ALA A 66 3.23 -9.61 -5.32
N GLU A 67 3.11 -9.94 -4.04
CA GLU A 67 3.12 -11.33 -3.59
C GLU A 67 1.86 -12.09 -4.05
N VAL A 68 0.68 -11.48 -3.97
CA VAL A 68 -0.55 -12.07 -4.52
C VAL A 68 -0.40 -12.35 -6.02
N GLN A 69 0.13 -11.39 -6.78
CA GLN A 69 0.37 -11.56 -8.22
C GLN A 69 1.37 -12.68 -8.52
N LYS A 70 2.43 -12.83 -7.71
CA LYS A 70 3.36 -13.96 -7.83
C LYS A 70 2.67 -15.29 -7.56
N VAL A 71 1.86 -15.37 -6.51
CA VAL A 71 1.11 -16.59 -6.18
C VAL A 71 0.15 -16.96 -7.31
N LEU A 72 -0.66 -16.00 -7.79
CA LEU A 72 -1.59 -16.20 -8.91
C LEU A 72 -0.88 -16.74 -10.16
N LYS A 73 0.28 -16.16 -10.51
CA LYS A 73 1.12 -16.64 -11.60
C LYS A 73 1.62 -18.07 -11.37
N ASN A 74 2.04 -18.40 -10.14
CA ASN A 74 2.55 -19.73 -9.80
C ASN A 74 1.46 -20.81 -9.81
N VAL A 75 0.21 -20.46 -9.52
CA VAL A 75 -0.94 -21.39 -9.59
C VAL A 75 -1.64 -21.41 -10.95
N GLY A 76 -1.07 -20.71 -11.96
CA GLY A 76 -1.58 -20.71 -13.33
C GLY A 76 -2.83 -19.88 -13.56
N LEU A 77 -3.21 -19.02 -12.61
CA LEU A 77 -4.33 -18.09 -12.77
C LEU A 77 -3.85 -16.83 -13.51
N VAL A 78 -4.36 -16.64 -14.72
CA VAL A 78 -4.14 -15.44 -15.53
C VAL A 78 -5.13 -14.35 -15.17
N ARG A 79 -4.77 -13.09 -15.44
CA ARG A 79 -5.70 -11.97 -15.24
C ARG A 79 -6.84 -12.02 -16.25
N ILE A 80 -8.01 -11.52 -15.89
CA ILE A 80 -9.19 -11.50 -16.79
C ILE A 80 -8.88 -10.70 -18.05
N GLU A 81 -8.15 -9.59 -17.92
CA GLU A 81 -7.77 -8.72 -19.03
C GLU A 81 -6.82 -9.44 -20.01
N GLU A 82 -5.96 -10.34 -19.52
CA GLU A 82 -5.10 -11.16 -20.38
C GLU A 82 -5.91 -12.21 -21.14
N LEU A 83 -6.93 -12.79 -20.50
CA LEU A 83 -7.86 -13.73 -21.13
C LEU A 83 -8.71 -13.04 -22.21
N GLU A 84 -9.21 -11.84 -21.94
CA GLU A 84 -9.98 -11.04 -22.91
C GLU A 84 -9.15 -10.68 -24.13
N ARG A 85 -7.91 -10.21 -23.93
CA ARG A 85 -6.97 -9.97 -25.04
C ARG A 85 -6.69 -11.23 -25.87
N LEU A 86 -6.64 -12.39 -25.23
CA LEU A 86 -6.46 -13.65 -25.94
C LEU A 86 -7.69 -14.00 -26.78
N LYS A 87 -8.91 -13.78 -26.25
CA LYS A 87 -10.17 -13.96 -26.98
C LYS A 87 -10.27 -13.05 -28.19
N GLU A 88 -9.93 -11.77 -28.05
CA GLU A 88 -9.91 -10.81 -29.17
C GLU A 88 -8.95 -11.26 -30.27
N LYS A 89 -7.74 -11.69 -29.89
CA LYS A 89 -6.77 -12.23 -30.86
C LYS A 89 -7.28 -13.49 -31.56
N ILE A 90 -7.96 -14.38 -30.83
CA ILE A 90 -8.58 -15.57 -31.43
C ILE A 90 -9.63 -15.17 -32.46
N GLN A 91 -10.51 -14.22 -32.13
CA GLN A 91 -11.52 -13.71 -33.07
C GLN A 91 -10.89 -13.09 -34.32
N GLU A 92 -9.85 -12.27 -34.16
CA GLU A 92 -9.13 -11.68 -35.30
C GLU A 92 -8.53 -12.77 -36.21
N LEU A 93 -7.92 -13.80 -35.62
CA LEU A 93 -7.37 -14.92 -36.36
C LEU A 93 -8.46 -15.74 -37.07
N GLU A 94 -9.60 -15.98 -36.42
CA GLU A 94 -10.75 -16.67 -37.01
C GLU A 94 -11.34 -15.90 -38.21
N GLU A 95 -11.40 -14.57 -38.13
CA GLU A 95 -11.84 -13.73 -39.24
C GLU A 95 -10.84 -13.76 -40.40
N ARG A 96 -9.54 -13.71 -40.09
CA ARG A 96 -8.48 -13.81 -41.11
C ARG A 96 -8.50 -15.17 -41.81
N LEU A 97 -8.70 -16.25 -41.06
CA LEU A 97 -8.80 -17.60 -41.62
C LEU A 97 -10.01 -17.70 -42.55
N ARG A 98 -11.19 -17.21 -42.12
CA ARG A 98 -12.40 -17.18 -42.96
C ARG A 98 -12.22 -16.41 -44.26
N ARG A 99 -11.50 -15.29 -44.24
CA ARG A 99 -11.17 -14.54 -45.47
C ARG A 99 -10.29 -15.36 -46.41
N LEU A 100 -9.27 -16.04 -45.88
CA LEU A 100 -8.35 -16.86 -46.68
C LEU A 100 -9.00 -18.14 -47.22
N GLU A 101 -9.91 -18.75 -46.46
CA GLU A 101 -10.64 -19.95 -46.88
C GLU A 101 -11.81 -19.64 -47.83
N GLY A 102 -12.41 -18.43 -47.73
CA GLY A 102 -13.48 -17.97 -48.62
C GLY A 102 -13.01 -17.41 -49.97
N ASP A 103 -11.70 -17.21 -50.15
CA ASP A 103 -11.07 -16.75 -51.39
C ASP A 103 -10.61 -17.90 -52.32
N ASN A 104 -11.10 -19.13 -52.10
CA ASN A 104 -10.85 -20.32 -52.95
C ASN A 104 -12.15 -20.95 -53.48
#